data_AF-A0A1M0CVL9-F1
#
_entry.id   AF-A0A1M0CVL9-F1
#
_cell.length_a   1.000
_cell.length_b   1.000
_cell.length_c   1.000
_cell.angle_alpha   90.00
_cell.angle_beta   90.00
_cell.angle_gamma   90.00
#
_symmetry.space_group_name_H-M   'P 1'
#
loop_
_entity.id
_entity.type
_entity.pdbx_description
1 polymer ?
#
loop_
_entity_poly.entity_id
_entity_poly.type
_entity_poly.pdbx_seq_one_letter_code
_entity_poly.pdbx_strand_id
1 'polypeptide(L)'
;MEFRKSRYEDGTYFQEFTFWENATLRALFEYQKLLDLGLIEKPKTDQEFCDILGKIMGNIKVVGDLPFAEYELEQFDTSSISIDLIKLVLNQPLSKIISIPE
;
A
#
# COMPACT_ATOMS: atom_id res chain seq x y z
N MET A 1 -14.44 3.13 -9.69
CA MET A 1 -13.03 3.55 -9.58
C MET A 1 -12.27 2.78 -10.65
N GLU A 2 -11.63 3.46 -11.59
CA GLU A 2 -10.97 2.81 -12.74
C GLU A 2 -9.54 2.41 -12.38
N PHE A 3 -9.20 1.15 -12.60
CA PHE A 3 -7.87 0.64 -12.32
C PHE A 3 -6.91 0.88 -13.51
N ARG A 4 -5.63 1.16 -13.22
CA ARG A 4 -4.59 1.24 -14.24
C ARG A 4 -4.26 -0.18 -14.72
N LYS A 5 -4.64 -0.49 -15.97
CA LYS A 5 -4.38 -1.78 -16.62
C LYS A 5 -3.01 -1.74 -17.32
N SER A 6 -2.14 -2.67 -16.97
CA SER A 6 -0.88 -2.93 -17.67
C SER A 6 -0.93 -4.28 -18.39
N ARG A 7 -0.01 -4.51 -19.32
CA ARG A 7 0.01 -5.69 -20.21
C ARG A 7 1.41 -6.32 -20.24
N TYR A 8 1.49 -7.62 -19.99
CA TYR A 8 2.70 -8.43 -20.18
C TYR A 8 3.01 -8.67 -21.68
N GLU A 9 4.24 -9.06 -22.00
CA GLU A 9 4.66 -9.37 -23.38
C GLU A 9 3.83 -10.49 -24.02
N ASP A 10 3.28 -11.40 -23.22
CA ASP A 10 2.43 -12.52 -23.65
C ASP A 10 0.96 -12.14 -23.90
N GLY A 11 0.57 -10.87 -23.69
CA GLY A 11 -0.81 -10.41 -23.87
C GLY A 11 -1.65 -10.36 -22.59
N THR A 12 -1.14 -10.85 -21.47
CA THR A 12 -1.86 -10.91 -20.21
C THR A 12 -2.02 -9.51 -19.59
N TYR A 13 -3.24 -9.15 -19.20
CA TYR A 13 -3.50 -7.90 -18.47
C TYR A 13 -3.35 -8.11 -16.96
N PHE A 14 -2.74 -7.14 -16.30
CA PHE A 14 -2.65 -7.10 -14.84
C PHE A 14 -2.90 -5.70 -14.32
N GLN A 15 -3.27 -5.65 -13.05
CA GLN A 15 -3.48 -4.40 -12.36
C GLN A 15 -2.19 -4.02 -11.63
N GLU A 16 -1.65 -2.84 -11.90
CA GLU A 16 -0.50 -2.32 -11.16
C GLU A 16 -0.98 -1.54 -9.95
N PHE A 17 -0.38 -1.85 -8.79
CA PHE A 17 -0.45 -0.97 -7.65
C PHE A 17 0.27 0.35 -7.96
N THR A 18 -0.41 1.44 -7.65
CA THR A 18 0.20 2.76 -7.50
C THR A 18 1.29 2.72 -6.44
N PHE A 19 2.11 3.76 -6.41
CA PHE A 19 3.12 3.94 -5.36
C PHE A 19 2.49 3.81 -3.96
N TRP A 20 1.38 4.52 -3.72
CA TRP A 20 0.71 4.54 -2.41
C TRP A 20 0.06 3.22 -2.03
N GLU A 21 -0.45 2.45 -2.99
CA GLU A 21 -0.94 1.08 -2.72
C GLU A 21 0.20 0.14 -2.32
N ASN A 22 1.35 0.22 -3.00
CA ASN A 22 2.56 -0.54 -2.62
C ASN A 22 3.10 -0.10 -1.25
N ALA A 23 3.16 1.21 -1.01
CA ALA A 23 3.59 1.77 0.27
C ALA A 23 2.65 1.34 1.41
N THR A 24 1.34 1.30 1.16
CA THR A 24 0.33 0.77 2.11
C THR A 24 0.60 -0.69 2.44
N LEU A 25 0.86 -1.53 1.44
CA LEU A 25 1.15 -2.94 1.67
C LEU A 25 2.41 -3.12 2.54
N ARG A 26 3.47 -2.38 2.25
CA ARG A 26 4.72 -2.41 3.03
C ARG A 26 4.50 -1.93 4.46
N ALA A 27 3.75 -0.86 4.64
CA ALA A 27 3.44 -0.33 5.94
C ALA A 27 2.60 -1.30 6.78
N LEU A 28 1.70 -2.08 6.16
CA LEU A 28 0.96 -3.14 6.84
C LEU A 28 1.90 -4.24 7.37
N PHE A 29 2.90 -4.65 6.58
CA PHE A 29 3.90 -5.61 7.05
C PHE A 29 4.74 -5.06 8.19
N GLU A 30 5.17 -3.80 8.09
CA GLU A 30 5.98 -3.17 9.13
C GLU A 30 5.17 -2.94 10.42
N TYR A 31 3.91 -2.51 10.29
CA TYR A 31 2.96 -2.42 11.39
C TYR A 31 2.83 -3.75 12.13
N GLN A 32 2.66 -4.86 11.42
CA GLN A 32 2.56 -6.19 12.04
C GLN A 32 3.83 -6.55 12.81
N LYS A 33 5.03 -6.29 12.25
CA LYS A 33 6.29 -6.54 12.96
C LYS A 33 6.41 -5.70 14.22
N LEU A 34 6.05 -4.41 14.17
CA LEU A 34 6.10 -3.52 15.32
C LEU A 34 5.14 -3.98 16.42
N LEU A 35 3.95 -4.46 16.03
CA LEU A 35 2.97 -5.03 16.94
C LEU A 35 3.49 -6.33 17.59
N ASP A 36 4.06 -7.23 16.79
CA ASP A 36 4.62 -8.51 17.27
C ASP A 36 5.80 -8.32 18.23
N LEU A 37 6.59 -7.25 18.03
CA LEU A 37 7.68 -6.85 18.92
C LEU A 37 7.20 -6.10 20.17
N GLY A 38 5.91 -5.79 20.28
CA GLY A 38 5.36 -5.00 21.39
C GLY A 38 5.84 -3.54 21.41
N LEU A 39 6.29 -3.00 20.28
CA LEU A 39 6.78 -1.62 20.15
C LEU A 39 5.65 -0.61 19.99
N ILE A 40 4.47 -1.08 19.58
CA ILE A 40 3.24 -0.29 19.45
C ILE A 40 2.06 -1.02 20.07
N GLU A 41 1.06 -0.26 20.52
CA GLU A 41 -0.22 -0.82 20.96
C GLU A 41 -1.17 -1.02 19.77
N LYS A 42 -2.11 -1.95 19.93
CA LYS A 42 -3.18 -2.16 18.94
C LYS A 42 -4.11 -0.92 18.93
N PRO A 43 -4.40 -0.33 17.75
CA PRO A 43 -5.29 0.82 17.65
C PRO A 43 -6.71 0.44 18.09
N LYS A 44 -7.40 1.40 18.70
CA LYS A 44 -8.77 1.27 19.21
C LYS A 44 -9.81 1.81 18.23
N THR A 45 -9.38 2.64 17.28
CA THR A 45 -10.24 3.19 16.23
C THR A 45 -9.61 3.06 14.84
N ASP A 46 -10.46 3.09 13.83
CA ASP A 46 -10.04 3.11 12.42
C ASP A 46 -9.14 4.31 12.11
N GLN A 47 -9.42 5.47 12.72
CA GLN A 47 -8.59 6.67 12.55
C GLN A 47 -7.20 6.48 13.13
N GLU A 48 -7.09 5.94 14.35
CA GLU A 48 -5.81 5.64 14.97
C GLU A 48 -4.99 4.67 14.12
N PHE A 49 -5.64 3.67 13.52
CA PHE A 49 -4.97 2.74 12.61
C PHE A 49 -4.43 3.43 11.35
N CYS A 50 -5.25 4.28 10.71
CA CYS A 50 -4.82 5.08 9.56
C CYS A 50 -3.65 6.01 9.91
N ASP A 51 -3.69 6.67 11.07
CA ASP A 51 -2.63 7.58 11.52
C ASP A 51 -1.30 6.84 11.75
N ILE A 52 -1.35 5.64 12.34
CA ILE A 52 -0.16 4.78 12.53
C ILE A 52 0.41 4.37 11.18
N LEU A 53 -0.44 3.88 10.27
CA LEU A 53 0.00 3.48 8.93
C LEU A 53 0.57 4.65 8.14
N GLY A 54 -0.04 5.83 8.23
CA GLY A 54 0.45 7.06 7.61
C GLY A 54 1.88 7.40 8.06
N LYS A 55 2.16 7.30 9.37
CA LYS A 55 3.52 7.50 9.91
C LYS A 55 4.52 6.47 9.40
N ILE A 56 4.11 5.22 9.26
CA ILE A 56 4.96 4.14 8.75
C ILE A 56 5.24 4.34 7.25
N MET A 57 4.22 4.73 6.47
CA MET A 57 4.35 4.99 5.03
C MET A 57 5.22 6.21 4.73
N GLY A 58 5.13 7.26 5.55
CA GLY A 58 5.97 8.45 5.45
C GLY A 58 7.44 8.22 5.78
N ASN A 59 7.83 6.99 6.14
CA ASN A 59 9.20 6.66 6.48
C ASN A 59 9.94 6.08 5.26
N ILE A 60 10.95 6.81 4.78
CA ILE A 60 11.82 6.37 3.67
C ILE A 60 12.46 4.99 3.91
N LYS A 61 12.68 4.56 5.16
CA LYS A 61 13.22 3.21 5.43
C LYS A 61 12.24 2.09 5.09
N VAL A 62 10.94 2.39 5.02
CA VAL A 62 9.88 1.43 4.72
C VAL A 62 9.61 1.37 3.22
N VAL A 63 9.63 2.53 2.55
CA VAL A 63 9.21 2.68 1.15
C VAL A 63 10.35 3.03 0.18
N GLY A 64 11.57 3.22 0.66
CA GLY A 64 12.68 3.81 -0.11
C GLY A 64 13.21 2.97 -1.27
N ASP A 65 12.87 1.69 -1.33
CA ASP A 65 13.16 0.79 -2.44
C ASP A 65 12.03 0.74 -3.48
N LEU A 66 10.92 1.43 -3.25
CA LEU A 66 9.91 1.66 -4.28
C LEU A 66 10.42 2.69 -5.30
N PRO A 67 10.08 2.53 -6.59
CA PRO A 67 10.40 3.52 -7.61
C PRO A 67 9.86 4.90 -7.22
N PHE A 68 10.68 5.94 -7.40
CA PHE A 68 10.32 7.35 -7.14
C PHE A 68 10.00 7.69 -5.67
N ALA A 69 10.43 6.86 -4.71
CA ALA A 69 10.10 7.05 -3.30
C ALA A 69 10.41 8.44 -2.73
N GLU A 70 11.56 9.02 -3.08
CA GLU A 70 11.92 10.38 -2.63
C GLU A 70 10.92 11.43 -3.13
N TYR A 71 10.57 11.38 -4.43
CA TYR A 71 9.63 12.31 -5.06
C TYR A 71 8.20 12.19 -4.52
N GLU A 72 7.74 10.96 -4.31
CA GLU A 72 6.41 10.70 -3.76
C GLU A 72 6.32 11.12 -2.30
N LEU A 73 7.37 10.88 -1.50
CA LEU A 73 7.40 11.28 -0.09
C LEU A 73 7.43 12.80 0.12
N GLU A 74 8.05 13.57 -0.77
CA GLU A 74 8.00 15.03 -0.73
C GLU A 74 6.57 15.58 -0.86
N GLN A 75 5.70 14.84 -1.52
CA GLN A 75 4.29 15.18 -1.73
C GLN A 75 3.35 14.48 -0.75
N PHE A 76 3.90 13.74 0.22
CA PHE A 76 3.10 12.92 1.10
C PHE A 76 2.36 13.75 2.14
N ASP A 77 1.04 13.64 2.13
CA ASP A 77 0.17 14.10 3.20
C ASP A 77 -0.33 12.89 3.99
N THR A 78 0.00 12.81 5.28
CA THR A 78 -0.45 11.71 6.16
C THR A 78 -1.97 11.57 6.24
N SER A 79 -2.74 12.61 5.91
CA SER A 79 -4.21 12.57 5.86
C SER A 79 -4.78 11.84 4.65
N SER A 80 -3.94 11.43 3.69
CA SER A 80 -4.34 10.70 2.48
C SER A 80 -4.64 9.20 2.70
N ILE A 81 -4.40 8.68 3.92
CA ILE A 81 -4.62 7.27 4.25
C ILE A 81 -6.06 7.06 4.72
N SER A 82 -6.74 6.11 4.10
CA SER A 82 -8.09 5.70 4.49
C SER A 82 -8.19 4.20 4.70
N ILE A 83 -9.18 3.79 5.51
CA ILE A 83 -9.54 2.38 5.66
C ILE A 83 -9.93 1.75 4.33
N ASP A 84 -10.51 2.51 3.41
CA ASP A 84 -10.89 1.99 2.09
C ASP A 84 -9.67 1.66 1.25
N LEU A 85 -8.60 2.46 1.30
CA LEU A 85 -7.32 2.13 0.67
C LEU A 85 -6.71 0.86 1.27
N ILE A 86 -6.73 0.73 2.60
CA ILE A 86 -6.20 -0.45 3.29
C ILE A 86 -6.99 -1.71 2.91
N LYS A 87 -8.32 -1.64 2.91
CA LYS A 87 -9.19 -2.73 2.44
C LYS A 87 -8.94 -3.04 0.98
N LEU A 88 -8.72 -2.04 0.13
CA LEU A 88 -8.42 -2.25 -1.28
C LEU A 88 -7.14 -3.09 -1.42
N VAL A 89 -6.05 -2.68 -0.79
CA VAL A 89 -4.75 -3.35 -0.87
C VAL A 89 -4.80 -4.77 -0.29
N LEU A 90 -5.55 -5.00 0.78
CA LEU A 90 -5.73 -6.34 1.37
C LEU A 90 -6.63 -7.27 0.57
N ASN A 91 -7.67 -6.72 -0.08
CA ASN A 91 -8.61 -7.50 -0.91
C ASN A 91 -8.11 -7.66 -2.35
N GLN A 92 -7.10 -6.89 -2.74
CA GLN A 92 -6.41 -7.09 -3.99
C GLN A 92 -5.67 -8.43 -3.91
N PRO A 93 -6.01 -9.40 -4.78
CA PRO A 93 -5.24 -10.62 -4.86
C PRO A 93 -3.80 -10.23 -5.17
N LEU A 94 -2.84 -10.77 -4.42
CA LEU A 94 -1.39 -10.56 -4.60
C LEU A 94 -0.88 -10.86 -6.02
N SER A 95 -1.76 -11.34 -6.89
CA SER A 95 -1.62 -11.52 -8.33
C SER A 95 -2.95 -12.01 -8.90
N LYS A 96 -3.93 -11.15 -9.21
CA LYS A 96 -4.86 -11.52 -10.30
C LYS A 96 -4.30 -10.93 -11.58
N ILE A 97 -3.50 -11.76 -12.23
CA ILE A 97 -3.54 -11.89 -13.68
C ILE A 97 -5.02 -11.90 -14.09
N ILE A 98 -5.48 -10.81 -14.70
CA ILE A 98 -6.78 -10.75 -15.34
C ILE A 98 -6.54 -11.24 -16.75
N SER A 99 -6.56 -12.56 -16.95
CA SER A 99 -6.73 -13.11 -18.29
C SER A 99 -8.11 -12.68 -18.76
N ILE A 100 -8.15 -11.75 -19.71
CA ILE A 100 -9.34 -11.49 -20.51
C ILE A 100 -9.22 -12.48 -21.68
N PRO A 101 -10.10 -13.49 -21.80
CA PRO A 101 -10.11 -14.34 -22.98
C PRO A 101 -10.49 -13.50 -24.21
N GLU A 102 -9.84 -13.80 -25.34
CA GLU A 102 -10.11 -13.19 -26.65
C GLU A 102 -11.59 -13.25 -27.06
#